data_AF-A0A1L5KJJ0-F1
#
_entry.id   AF-A0A1L5KJJ0-F1
#
_cell.length_a   1.000
_cell.length_b   1.000
_cell.length_c   1.000
_cell.angle_alpha   90.00
_cell.angle_beta   90.00
_cell.angle_gamma   90.00
#
_symmetry.space_group_name_H-M   'P 1'
#
loop_
_entity.id
_entity.type
_entity.pdbx_description
1 polymer ?
#
loop_
_entity_poly.entity_id
_entity_poly.type
_entity_poly.pdbx_seq_one_letter_code
_entity_poly.pdbx_strand_id
1 'polypeptide(L)'
;TEPKKGSGKKVHSFQLSGARTGYGSLNITEGLVSCRALLGKAKEYGVSMTIFLTAVFLCAIHEEMSRRQRKKPVVLMVPVNLRKYFPSSSMLNFFGWIEPGYLFPEEEYSFGDVVESVKAYFKEELTKDRLGQRMSSLMSLEQNPLLRIAPLEIKNLGMQLGVQLAKDDVTAIFSNLGVVSLPREYVPYIRRFGVFTSTPKIELSMCSFEDDLVLSFASCFQDQNIERNFFRILKGFGLEAELLEDRFPAKKTPEYKGLRFFQWFSFSCIAAACAAVMVNLIFTPSLRWSVYVIGGALSMWLALALGFFKRHNLLKNAVWQMLLLPAVCVIWDLCTGWHGWSVDYVLPAVCMLIQLSMLIITKVQKLPVQEYMIYYILAGLIGLLPALLLALGAAQVVYLSVLCGRISFLMLTGLLIFKSRDMFTELYKKLHF
;
A
#
# COMPACT_ATOMS: atom_id res chain seq x y z
N THR A 1 -11.91 -33.22 -27.58
CA THR A 1 -11.01 -32.09 -27.93
C THR A 1 -11.65 -30.82 -27.42
N GLU A 2 -11.28 -30.41 -26.20
CA GLU A 2 -11.82 -29.21 -25.57
C GLU A 2 -11.33 -27.95 -26.29
N PRO A 3 -12.22 -26.98 -26.58
CA PRO A 3 -11.77 -25.71 -27.12
C PRO A 3 -11.04 -24.94 -26.02
N LYS A 4 -9.72 -24.75 -26.20
CA LYS A 4 -8.94 -23.76 -25.48
C LYS A 4 -9.68 -22.41 -25.58
N LYS A 5 -10.22 -21.92 -24.45
CA LYS A 5 -10.80 -20.57 -24.37
C LYS A 5 -9.68 -19.59 -24.71
N GLY A 6 -9.75 -19.01 -25.90
CA GLY A 6 -8.80 -18.05 -26.42
C GLY A 6 -8.69 -16.83 -25.52
N SER A 7 -7.49 -16.23 -25.56
CA SER A 7 -7.13 -14.94 -24.99
C SER A 7 -7.96 -13.80 -25.59
N GLY A 8 -9.22 -13.66 -25.20
CA GLY A 8 -9.97 -12.43 -25.40
C GLY A 8 -9.36 -11.32 -24.54
N LYS A 9 -9.17 -10.12 -25.10
CA LYS A 9 -8.75 -8.94 -24.31
C LYS A 9 -9.71 -8.78 -23.13
N LYS A 10 -9.22 -8.90 -21.90
CA LYS A 10 -10.02 -8.66 -20.68
C LYS A 10 -10.53 -7.22 -20.75
N VAL A 11 -11.85 -7.04 -20.74
CA VAL A 11 -12.46 -5.70 -20.76
C VAL A 11 -12.15 -5.05 -19.42
N HIS A 12 -11.45 -3.92 -19.43
CA HIS A 12 -11.11 -3.21 -18.20
C HIS A 12 -12.37 -2.71 -17.48
N SER A 13 -12.42 -2.96 -16.18
CA SER A 13 -13.52 -2.50 -15.33
C SER A 13 -13.52 -0.99 -15.16
N PHE A 14 -14.67 -0.43 -14.78
CA PHE A 14 -14.77 0.95 -14.35
C PHE A 14 -13.90 1.18 -13.11
N GLN A 15 -13.19 2.31 -13.08
CA GLN A 15 -12.32 2.67 -11.97
C GLN A 15 -12.83 3.95 -11.31
N LEU A 16 -12.99 3.88 -9.98
CA LEU A 16 -13.36 5.03 -9.17
C LEU A 16 -12.23 6.05 -9.14
N SER A 17 -12.58 7.31 -9.35
CA SER A 17 -11.70 8.47 -9.27
C SER A 17 -12.33 9.53 -8.37
N GLY A 18 -11.51 10.38 -7.77
CA GLY A 18 -11.98 11.42 -6.87
C GLY A 18 -10.89 11.90 -5.93
N ALA A 19 -11.21 12.98 -5.19
CA ALA A 19 -10.34 13.47 -4.13
C ALA A 19 -10.16 12.37 -3.07
N ARG A 20 -8.90 12.03 -2.78
CA ARG A 20 -8.58 11.01 -1.78
C ARG A 20 -8.59 11.62 -0.38
N THR A 21 -8.95 10.80 0.60
CA THR A 21 -8.72 11.11 2.01
C THR A 21 -7.21 11.26 2.25
N GLY A 22 -6.84 12.09 3.23
CA GLY A 22 -5.43 12.29 3.57
C GLY A 22 -4.73 10.99 3.95
N TYR A 23 -3.41 10.94 3.85
CA TYR A 23 -2.62 9.74 4.17
C TYR A 23 -3.02 9.16 5.53
N GLY A 24 -3.29 7.86 5.60
CA GLY A 24 -3.68 7.16 6.83
C GLY A 24 -5.08 7.48 7.34
N SER A 25 -5.94 8.10 6.53
CA SER A 25 -7.36 8.32 6.87
C SER A 25 -8.27 7.62 5.88
N LEU A 26 -9.33 7.00 6.37
CA LEU A 26 -10.41 6.42 5.58
C LEU A 26 -11.73 7.04 6.03
N ASN A 27 -12.65 7.18 5.09
CA ASN A 27 -14.04 7.44 5.41
C ASN A 27 -14.71 6.11 5.73
N ILE A 28 -15.31 6.03 6.90
CA ILE A 28 -16.04 4.87 7.38
C ILE A 28 -17.52 5.24 7.51
N THR A 29 -18.38 4.46 6.89
CA THR A 29 -19.85 4.57 6.96
C THR A 29 -20.41 3.21 7.31
N GLU A 30 -21.09 3.08 8.44
CA GLU A 30 -21.69 1.81 8.87
C GLU A 30 -23.20 1.95 8.93
N GLY A 31 -23.92 0.97 8.38
CA GLY A 31 -25.37 0.87 8.47
C GLY A 31 -25.79 -0.46 9.08
N LEU A 32 -26.69 -0.41 10.06
CA LEU A 32 -27.28 -1.58 10.69
C LEU A 32 -28.61 -1.93 10.00
N VAL A 33 -28.76 -3.18 9.58
CA VAL A 33 -29.95 -3.71 8.91
C VAL A 33 -30.36 -5.04 9.56
N SER A 34 -31.66 -5.34 9.62
CA SER A 34 -32.13 -6.67 10.08
C SER A 34 -31.73 -7.77 9.09
N CYS A 35 -31.09 -8.83 9.59
CA CYS A 35 -30.78 -10.03 8.84
C CYS A 35 -32.04 -10.67 8.25
N ARG A 36 -33.10 -10.82 9.06
CA ARG A 36 -34.37 -11.41 8.62
C ARG A 36 -35.00 -10.62 7.49
N ALA A 37 -35.07 -9.29 7.61
CA ALA A 37 -35.67 -8.43 6.59
C ALA A 37 -34.92 -8.53 5.26
N LEU A 38 -33.59 -8.39 5.29
CA LEU A 38 -32.76 -8.45 4.10
C LEU A 38 -32.73 -9.86 3.48
N LEU A 39 -32.72 -10.91 4.30
CA LEU A 39 -32.84 -12.30 3.82
C LEU A 39 -34.20 -12.54 3.16
N GLY A 40 -35.29 -12.01 3.73
CA GLY A 40 -36.62 -12.05 3.15
C GLY A 40 -36.64 -11.41 1.76
N LYS A 41 -36.10 -10.19 1.65
CA LYS A 41 -36.00 -9.48 0.37
C LYS A 41 -35.16 -10.23 -0.66
N ALA A 42 -34.00 -10.76 -0.26
CA ALA A 42 -33.17 -11.55 -1.18
C ALA A 42 -33.90 -12.82 -1.69
N LYS A 43 -34.72 -13.46 -0.84
CA LYS A 43 -35.54 -14.62 -1.22
C LYS A 43 -36.64 -14.30 -2.22
N GLU A 44 -37.22 -13.08 -2.19
CA GLU A 44 -38.19 -12.65 -3.21
C GLU A 44 -37.58 -12.68 -4.63
N TYR A 45 -36.27 -12.45 -4.74
CA TYR A 45 -35.51 -12.57 -5.99
C TYR A 45 -34.91 -13.97 -6.21
N GLY A 46 -35.16 -14.93 -5.31
CA GLY A 46 -34.63 -16.29 -5.41
C GLY A 46 -33.10 -16.38 -5.30
N VAL A 47 -32.46 -15.48 -4.55
CA VAL A 47 -31.00 -15.40 -4.41
C VAL A 47 -30.54 -15.30 -2.94
N SER A 48 -29.24 -15.46 -2.72
CA SER A 48 -28.63 -15.21 -1.40
C SER A 48 -28.49 -13.71 -1.12
N MET A 49 -28.36 -13.34 0.16
CA MET A 49 -28.09 -11.95 0.57
C MET A 49 -26.83 -11.39 -0.10
N THR A 50 -25.77 -12.19 -0.25
CA THR A 50 -24.53 -11.76 -0.93
C THR A 50 -24.81 -11.38 -2.39
N ILE A 51 -25.58 -12.20 -3.13
CA ILE A 51 -25.90 -11.91 -4.54
C ILE A 51 -26.76 -10.65 -4.64
N PHE A 52 -27.78 -10.52 -3.77
CA PHE A 52 -28.63 -9.35 -3.72
C PHE A 52 -27.83 -8.07 -3.43
N LEU A 53 -27.01 -8.06 -2.39
CA LEU A 53 -26.17 -6.90 -2.03
C LEU A 53 -25.09 -6.60 -3.07
N THR A 54 -24.56 -7.63 -3.75
CA THR A 54 -23.66 -7.44 -4.90
C THR A 54 -24.37 -6.65 -5.99
N ALA A 55 -25.60 -7.01 -6.36
CA ALA A 55 -26.40 -6.28 -7.34
C ALA A 55 -26.70 -4.84 -6.89
N VAL A 56 -27.12 -4.64 -5.62
CA VAL A 56 -27.34 -3.29 -5.05
C VAL A 56 -26.08 -2.44 -5.16
N PHE A 57 -24.91 -3.01 -4.85
CA PHE A 57 -23.65 -2.29 -4.89
C PHE A 57 -23.20 -1.95 -6.31
N LEU A 58 -23.39 -2.86 -7.27
CA LEU A 58 -23.17 -2.57 -8.69
C LEU A 58 -24.04 -1.39 -9.17
N CYS A 59 -25.32 -1.38 -8.81
CA CYS A 59 -26.25 -0.29 -9.16
C CYS A 59 -25.87 1.04 -8.49
N ALA A 60 -25.49 1.01 -7.21
CA ALA A 60 -25.08 2.20 -6.46
C ALA A 60 -23.84 2.87 -7.10
N ILE A 61 -22.89 2.07 -7.60
CA ILE A 61 -21.73 2.58 -8.34
C ILE A 61 -22.16 3.12 -9.71
N HIS A 62 -23.06 2.42 -10.42
CA HIS A 62 -23.53 2.83 -11.74
C HIS A 62 -24.18 4.22 -11.75
N GLU A 63 -24.91 4.57 -10.70
CA GLU A 63 -25.56 5.89 -10.58
C GLU A 63 -24.57 7.05 -10.55
N GLU A 64 -23.34 6.82 -10.08
CA GLU A 64 -22.25 7.83 -10.08
C GLU A 64 -21.47 7.86 -11.41
N MET A 65 -21.76 6.95 -12.35
CA MET A 65 -21.05 6.88 -13.63
C MET A 65 -21.63 7.84 -14.66
N SER A 66 -20.77 8.69 -15.24
CA SER A 66 -21.11 9.47 -16.43
C SER A 66 -21.38 8.58 -17.64
N ARG A 67 -22.12 9.09 -18.63
CA ARG A 67 -22.45 8.36 -19.88
C ARG A 67 -21.22 7.75 -20.56
N ARG A 68 -20.08 8.45 -20.57
CA ARG A 68 -18.82 7.94 -21.16
C ARG A 68 -18.23 6.78 -20.36
N GLN A 69 -18.37 6.79 -19.04
CA GLN A 69 -17.85 5.75 -18.15
C GLN A 69 -18.67 4.47 -18.19
N ARG A 70 -19.98 4.56 -18.51
CA ARG A 70 -20.91 3.41 -18.61
C ARG A 70 -20.55 2.37 -19.67
N LYS A 71 -19.61 2.68 -20.57
CA LYS A 71 -19.03 1.71 -21.52
C LYS A 71 -18.14 0.65 -20.87
N LYS A 72 -17.76 0.83 -19.60
CA LYS A 72 -16.97 -0.13 -18.82
C LYS A 72 -17.85 -0.87 -17.82
N PRO A 73 -17.67 -2.17 -17.61
CA PRO A 73 -18.41 -2.91 -16.61
C PRO A 73 -18.03 -2.46 -15.20
N VAL A 74 -19.00 -2.48 -14.28
CA VAL A 74 -18.71 -2.39 -12.85
C VAL A 74 -18.41 -3.80 -12.37
N VAL A 75 -17.27 -4.00 -11.71
CA VAL A 75 -16.82 -5.33 -11.25
C VAL A 75 -16.49 -5.27 -9.76
N LEU A 76 -16.98 -6.23 -8.98
CA LEU A 76 -16.67 -6.33 -7.55
C LEU A 76 -15.74 -7.51 -7.30
N MET A 77 -14.74 -7.32 -6.46
CA MET A 77 -13.98 -8.44 -5.88
C MET A 77 -14.75 -8.98 -4.68
N VAL A 78 -15.17 -10.24 -4.73
CA VAL A 78 -15.89 -10.91 -3.63
C VAL A 78 -15.05 -12.08 -3.11
N PRO A 79 -14.46 -11.98 -1.91
CA PRO A 79 -13.76 -13.08 -1.28
C PRO A 79 -14.69 -14.26 -0.96
N VAL A 80 -14.16 -15.48 -1.07
CA VAL A 80 -14.88 -16.74 -0.88
C VAL A 80 -14.12 -17.59 0.13
N ASN A 81 -14.77 -17.99 1.21
CA ASN A 81 -14.19 -18.92 2.18
C ASN A 81 -14.03 -20.31 1.54
N LEU A 82 -12.77 -20.68 1.26
CA LEU A 82 -12.44 -21.93 0.56
C LEU A 82 -12.67 -23.17 1.40
N ARG A 83 -12.80 -23.03 2.73
CA ARG A 83 -13.07 -24.16 3.64
C ARG A 83 -14.38 -24.88 3.32
N LYS A 84 -15.32 -24.21 2.66
CA LYS A 84 -16.58 -24.81 2.18
C LYS A 84 -16.37 -25.82 1.04
N TYR A 85 -15.24 -25.73 0.32
CA TYR A 85 -14.95 -26.53 -0.88
C TYR A 85 -13.75 -27.46 -0.67
N PHE A 86 -12.81 -27.05 0.17
CA PHE A 86 -11.56 -27.75 0.48
C PHE A 86 -11.40 -27.80 2.01
N PRO A 87 -11.60 -28.96 2.66
CA PRO A 87 -11.42 -29.10 4.10
C PRO A 87 -10.02 -28.67 4.53
N SER A 88 -9.94 -27.79 5.53
CA SER A 88 -8.67 -27.29 6.07
C SER A 88 -8.82 -26.96 7.55
N SER A 89 -7.88 -27.44 8.37
CA SER A 89 -7.76 -27.12 9.80
C SER A 89 -6.91 -25.87 10.07
N SER A 90 -6.36 -25.25 9.02
CA SER A 90 -5.53 -24.06 9.18
C SER A 90 -6.36 -22.91 9.78
N MET A 91 -5.78 -22.21 10.74
CA MET A 91 -6.34 -20.97 11.32
C MET A 91 -5.90 -19.72 10.53
N LEU A 92 -5.05 -19.87 9.52
CA LEU A 92 -4.61 -18.78 8.65
C LEU A 92 -5.70 -18.40 7.63
N ASN A 93 -5.49 -17.29 6.92
CA ASN A 93 -6.37 -16.89 5.82
C ASN A 93 -6.42 -17.98 4.74
N PHE A 94 -7.60 -18.55 4.51
CA PHE A 94 -7.84 -19.56 3.48
C PHE A 94 -9.10 -19.20 2.69
N PHE A 95 -8.93 -18.19 1.85
CA PHE A 95 -9.97 -17.65 0.98
C PHE A 95 -9.42 -17.50 -0.44
N GLY A 96 -10.32 -17.56 -1.42
CA GLY A 96 -10.08 -17.12 -2.80
C GLY A 96 -10.99 -15.93 -3.08
N TRP A 97 -11.08 -15.49 -4.34
CA TRP A 97 -12.06 -14.47 -4.71
C TRP A 97 -12.67 -14.77 -6.07
N ILE A 98 -13.85 -14.18 -6.30
CA ILE A 98 -14.55 -14.11 -7.57
C ILE A 98 -14.74 -12.64 -7.95
N GLU A 99 -15.01 -12.39 -9.24
CA GLU A 99 -15.07 -11.04 -9.82
C GLU A 99 -16.44 -10.82 -10.50
N PRO A 100 -17.58 -10.92 -9.78
CA PRO A 100 -18.89 -10.64 -10.37
C PRO A 100 -18.94 -9.20 -10.88
N GLY A 101 -19.43 -9.03 -12.10
CA GLY A 101 -19.57 -7.71 -12.69
C GLY A 101 -20.74 -7.64 -13.66
N TYR A 102 -21.14 -6.42 -13.96
CA TYR A 102 -22.24 -6.13 -14.87
C TYR A 102 -21.89 -4.97 -15.78
N LEU A 103 -22.06 -5.18 -17.10
CA LEU A 103 -22.00 -4.11 -18.08
C LEU A 103 -23.42 -3.57 -18.25
N PHE A 104 -23.64 -2.37 -17.72
CA PHE A 104 -24.95 -1.72 -17.82
C PHE A 104 -25.22 -1.30 -19.27
N PRO A 105 -26.42 -1.55 -19.80
CA PRO A 105 -26.80 -1.04 -21.12
C PRO A 105 -26.81 0.50 -21.15
N GLU A 106 -26.72 1.09 -22.34
CA GLU A 106 -26.84 2.56 -22.50
C GLU A 106 -28.29 3.04 -22.26
N GLU A 107 -29.26 2.15 -22.44
CA GLU A 107 -30.69 2.35 -22.20
C GLU A 107 -31.08 2.02 -20.74
N GLU A 108 -32.37 1.86 -20.46
CA GLU A 108 -32.86 1.46 -19.14
C GLU A 108 -32.49 0.00 -18.82
N TYR A 109 -32.26 -0.28 -17.53
CA TYR A 109 -32.04 -1.62 -17.01
C TYR A 109 -32.99 -1.88 -15.84
N SER A 110 -33.37 -3.14 -15.62
CA SER A 110 -34.08 -3.52 -14.40
C SER A 110 -33.11 -4.06 -13.35
N PHE A 111 -33.41 -3.85 -12.07
CA PHE A 111 -32.64 -4.46 -10.99
C PHE A 111 -32.64 -5.99 -11.08
N GLY A 112 -33.74 -6.59 -11.55
CA GLY A 112 -33.87 -8.03 -11.76
C GLY A 112 -32.83 -8.58 -12.75
N ASP A 113 -32.55 -7.86 -13.82
CA ASP A 113 -31.54 -8.26 -14.83
C ASP A 113 -30.14 -8.31 -14.23
N VAL A 114 -29.81 -7.33 -13.37
CA VAL A 114 -28.53 -7.30 -12.64
C VAL A 114 -28.44 -8.50 -11.69
N VAL A 115 -29.51 -8.79 -10.94
CA VAL A 115 -29.55 -9.92 -10.01
C VAL A 115 -29.38 -11.25 -10.74
N GLU A 116 -30.08 -11.49 -11.85
CA GLU A 116 -29.96 -12.73 -12.61
C GLU A 116 -28.57 -12.89 -13.24
N SER A 117 -27.97 -11.81 -13.75
CA SER A 117 -26.59 -11.85 -14.25
C SER A 117 -25.58 -12.21 -13.15
N VAL A 118 -25.67 -11.56 -11.99
CA VAL A 118 -24.81 -11.86 -10.84
C VAL A 118 -25.04 -13.29 -10.34
N LYS A 119 -26.30 -13.74 -10.24
CA LYS A 119 -26.66 -15.11 -9.85
C LYS A 119 -26.06 -16.15 -10.78
N ALA A 120 -26.15 -15.94 -12.09
CA ALA A 120 -25.56 -16.82 -13.09
C ALA A 120 -24.04 -16.88 -12.93
N TYR A 121 -23.38 -15.74 -12.75
CA TYR A 121 -21.93 -15.68 -12.52
C TYR A 121 -21.51 -16.43 -11.25
N PHE A 122 -22.20 -16.19 -10.13
CA PHE A 122 -21.93 -16.91 -8.87
C PHE A 122 -22.09 -18.42 -9.05
N LYS A 123 -23.13 -18.87 -9.77
CA LYS A 123 -23.38 -20.30 -10.04
C LYS A 123 -22.27 -20.94 -10.87
N GLU A 124 -21.74 -20.24 -11.88
CA GLU A 124 -20.63 -20.75 -12.69
C GLU A 124 -19.32 -20.82 -11.89
N GLU A 125 -18.98 -19.76 -11.17
CA GLU A 125 -17.64 -19.59 -10.59
C GLU A 125 -17.48 -20.19 -9.18
N LEU A 126 -18.56 -20.36 -8.42
CA LEU A 126 -18.53 -20.97 -7.09
C LEU A 126 -18.60 -22.51 -7.13
N THR A 127 -17.80 -23.11 -8.00
CA THR A 127 -17.64 -24.55 -8.12
C THR A 127 -16.25 -24.98 -7.66
N LYS A 128 -16.13 -26.21 -7.14
CA LYS A 128 -14.84 -26.74 -6.67
C LYS A 128 -13.77 -26.71 -7.77
N ASP A 129 -14.15 -27.00 -9.01
CA ASP A 129 -13.23 -27.03 -10.14
C ASP A 129 -12.75 -25.63 -10.53
N ARG A 130 -13.65 -24.64 -10.64
CA ARG A 130 -13.27 -23.24 -10.96
C ARG A 130 -12.39 -22.63 -9.87
N LEU A 131 -12.76 -22.81 -8.60
CA LEU A 131 -11.96 -22.34 -7.47
C LEU A 131 -10.61 -23.06 -7.42
N GLY A 132 -10.59 -24.38 -7.69
CA GLY A 132 -9.38 -25.19 -7.78
C GLY A 132 -8.45 -24.73 -8.91
N GLN A 133 -8.97 -24.45 -10.11
CA GLN A 133 -8.18 -23.92 -11.23
C GLN A 133 -7.50 -22.58 -10.89
N ARG A 134 -8.23 -21.66 -10.23
CA ARG A 134 -7.67 -20.37 -9.80
C ARG A 134 -6.58 -20.57 -8.75
N MET A 135 -6.83 -21.41 -7.75
CA MET A 135 -5.84 -21.74 -6.72
C MET A 135 -4.59 -22.37 -7.35
N SER A 136 -4.75 -23.32 -8.27
CA SER A 136 -3.65 -23.95 -9.01
C SER A 136 -2.84 -22.95 -9.83
N SER A 137 -3.48 -21.94 -10.43
CA SER A 137 -2.79 -20.87 -11.15
C SER A 137 -1.98 -19.98 -10.22
N LEU A 138 -2.45 -19.70 -9.00
CA LEU A 138 -1.69 -18.93 -8.02
C LEU A 138 -0.53 -19.76 -7.46
N MET A 139 -0.77 -21.05 -7.20
CA MET A 139 0.25 -21.99 -6.73
C MET A 139 1.34 -22.25 -7.77
N SER A 140 1.02 -22.30 -9.06
CA SER A 140 2.04 -22.49 -10.11
C SER A 140 3.00 -21.30 -10.22
N LEU A 141 2.52 -20.08 -9.95
CA LEU A 141 3.38 -18.89 -9.85
C LEU A 141 4.29 -18.97 -8.63
N GLU A 142 3.79 -19.41 -7.49
CA GLU A 142 4.58 -19.56 -6.26
C GLU A 142 5.61 -20.69 -6.35
N GLN A 143 5.26 -21.80 -7.02
CA GLN A 143 6.14 -22.96 -7.21
C GLN A 143 7.16 -22.79 -8.34
N ASN A 144 7.05 -21.73 -9.15
CA ASN A 144 7.99 -21.49 -10.26
C ASN A 144 9.42 -21.31 -9.71
N PRO A 145 10.39 -22.16 -10.07
CA PRO A 145 11.76 -22.11 -9.53
C PRO A 145 12.46 -20.76 -9.72
N LEU A 146 12.23 -20.08 -10.85
CA LEU A 146 12.82 -18.77 -11.12
C LEU A 146 12.26 -17.70 -10.19
N LEU A 147 10.94 -17.70 -9.95
CA LEU A 147 10.29 -16.75 -9.04
C LEU A 147 10.60 -17.06 -7.57
N ARG A 148 10.89 -18.33 -7.25
CA ARG A 148 11.26 -18.77 -5.91
C ARG A 148 12.68 -18.36 -5.51
N ILE A 149 13.63 -18.40 -6.46
CA ILE A 149 15.04 -18.06 -6.24
C ILE A 149 15.28 -16.54 -6.35
N ALA A 150 14.37 -15.78 -6.97
CA ALA A 150 14.54 -14.35 -7.19
C ALA A 150 14.76 -13.58 -5.85
N PRO A 151 15.78 -12.69 -5.79
CA PRO A 151 15.99 -11.81 -4.64
C PRO A 151 14.74 -11.02 -4.26
N LEU A 152 14.54 -10.79 -2.96
CA LEU A 152 13.35 -10.13 -2.42
C LEU A 152 13.07 -8.76 -3.05
N GLU A 153 14.09 -7.99 -3.40
CA GLU A 153 13.96 -6.68 -4.01
C GLU A 153 13.34 -6.76 -5.42
N ILE A 154 13.78 -7.72 -6.23
CA ILE A 154 13.24 -7.99 -7.57
C ILE A 154 11.82 -8.55 -7.44
N LYS A 155 11.62 -9.49 -6.53
CA LYS A 155 10.30 -10.07 -6.23
C LYS A 155 9.31 -8.99 -5.81
N ASN A 156 9.72 -8.06 -4.94
CA ASN A 156 8.88 -6.95 -4.51
C ASN A 156 8.52 -6.02 -5.68
N LEU A 157 9.46 -5.71 -6.57
CA LEU A 157 9.18 -4.92 -7.78
C LEU A 157 8.21 -5.65 -8.71
N GLY A 158 8.45 -6.93 -8.99
CA GLY A 158 7.57 -7.76 -9.82
C GLY A 158 6.16 -7.89 -9.24
N MET A 159 6.05 -8.09 -7.92
CA MET A 159 4.77 -8.11 -7.21
C MET A 159 4.05 -6.77 -7.28
N GLN A 160 4.76 -5.65 -7.10
CA GLN A 160 4.18 -4.31 -7.21
C GLN A 160 3.68 -4.03 -8.63
N LEU A 161 4.45 -4.41 -9.65
CA LEU A 161 4.03 -4.33 -11.05
C LEU A 161 2.80 -5.20 -11.32
N GLY A 162 2.79 -6.44 -10.82
CA GLY A 162 1.64 -7.34 -10.93
C GLY A 162 0.38 -6.76 -10.28
N VAL A 163 0.49 -6.22 -9.06
CA VAL A 163 -0.61 -5.52 -8.39
C VAL A 163 -1.07 -4.31 -9.18
N GLN A 164 -0.14 -3.53 -9.75
CA GLN A 164 -0.47 -2.34 -10.53
C GLN A 164 -1.19 -2.70 -11.84
N LEU A 165 -0.82 -3.81 -12.48
CA LEU A 165 -1.49 -4.34 -13.67
C LEU A 165 -2.87 -4.91 -13.35
N ALA A 166 -3.01 -5.61 -12.22
CA ALA A 166 -4.30 -6.18 -11.78
C ALA A 166 -5.24 -5.16 -11.14
N LYS A 167 -4.74 -3.97 -10.78
CA LYS A 167 -5.52 -2.94 -10.08
C LYS A 167 -6.79 -2.54 -10.86
N ASP A 168 -6.73 -2.56 -12.19
CA ASP A 168 -7.82 -2.09 -13.06
C ASP A 168 -8.83 -3.20 -13.42
N ASP A 169 -8.68 -4.40 -12.85
CA ASP A 169 -9.57 -5.53 -13.09
C ASP A 169 -10.87 -5.45 -12.29
N VAL A 170 -10.85 -4.77 -11.14
CA VAL A 170 -12.01 -4.64 -10.25
C VAL A 170 -12.31 -3.18 -9.90
N THR A 171 -13.57 -2.81 -9.76
CA THR A 171 -14.03 -1.46 -9.40
C THR A 171 -14.01 -1.23 -7.88
N ALA A 172 -14.54 -2.18 -7.12
CA ALA A 172 -14.69 -2.12 -5.66
C ALA A 172 -14.62 -3.52 -5.03
N ILE A 173 -14.61 -3.59 -3.70
CA ILE A 173 -14.47 -4.84 -2.94
C ILE A 173 -15.74 -5.05 -2.11
N PHE A 174 -16.26 -6.28 -2.07
CA PHE A 174 -17.35 -6.67 -1.18
C PHE A 174 -16.98 -7.93 -0.39
N SER A 175 -16.73 -7.77 0.91
CA SER A 175 -16.30 -8.82 1.82
C SER A 175 -17.44 -9.28 2.73
N ASN A 176 -17.79 -10.57 2.64
CA ASN A 176 -18.78 -11.19 3.52
C ASN A 176 -18.09 -12.14 4.51
N LEU A 177 -18.00 -11.74 5.78
CA LEU A 177 -17.47 -12.58 6.86
C LEU A 177 -18.48 -13.60 7.39
N GLY A 178 -19.76 -13.39 7.10
CA GLY A 178 -20.86 -14.26 7.50
C GLY A 178 -21.29 -14.02 8.95
N VAL A 179 -21.79 -15.09 9.56
CA VAL A 179 -22.37 -15.08 10.90
C VAL A 179 -21.27 -15.21 11.94
N VAL A 180 -21.18 -14.23 12.84
CA VAL A 180 -20.37 -14.31 14.06
C VAL A 180 -21.17 -15.09 15.09
N SER A 181 -20.59 -16.16 15.61
CA SER A 181 -21.19 -17.02 16.63
C SER A 181 -20.33 -17.03 17.88
N LEU A 182 -20.96 -16.92 19.04
CA LEU A 182 -20.31 -16.94 20.34
C LEU A 182 -21.04 -17.89 21.31
N PRO A 183 -20.35 -18.39 22.35
CA PRO A 183 -21.00 -19.08 23.45
C PRO A 183 -22.12 -18.22 24.06
N ARG A 184 -23.22 -18.87 24.46
CA ARG A 184 -24.47 -18.21 24.88
C ARG A 184 -24.27 -17.25 26.04
N GLU A 185 -23.27 -17.50 26.87
CA GLU A 185 -22.90 -16.71 28.04
C GLU A 185 -22.43 -15.30 27.65
N TYR A 186 -21.86 -15.12 26.45
CA TYR A 186 -21.38 -13.82 25.98
C TYR A 186 -22.46 -12.99 25.28
N VAL A 187 -23.47 -13.63 24.71
CA VAL A 187 -24.48 -12.99 23.87
C VAL A 187 -25.16 -11.79 24.55
N PRO A 188 -25.56 -11.85 25.84
CA PRO A 188 -26.20 -10.72 26.51
C PRO A 188 -25.32 -9.46 26.64
N TYR A 189 -23.99 -9.60 26.51
CA TYR A 189 -23.04 -8.50 26.71
C TYR A 189 -22.60 -7.85 25.40
N ILE A 190 -23.01 -8.39 24.26
CA ILE A 190 -22.55 -7.95 22.94
C ILE A 190 -23.73 -7.43 22.15
N ARG A 191 -23.64 -6.16 21.74
CA ARG A 191 -24.68 -5.53 20.95
C ARG A 191 -24.60 -5.92 19.48
N ARG A 192 -23.41 -5.81 18.89
CA ARG A 192 -23.16 -6.05 17.45
C ARG A 192 -21.68 -6.25 17.17
N PHE A 193 -21.38 -6.77 15.98
CA PHE A 193 -20.04 -6.77 15.41
C PHE A 193 -19.99 -5.84 14.19
N GLY A 194 -18.96 -5.01 14.11
CA GLY A 194 -18.62 -4.22 12.93
C GLY A 194 -17.25 -4.64 12.42
N VAL A 195 -17.05 -4.58 11.11
CA VAL A 195 -15.77 -4.96 10.50
C VAL A 195 -15.50 -4.14 9.25
N PHE A 196 -14.29 -3.62 9.16
CA PHE A 196 -13.81 -2.96 7.96
C PHE A 196 -12.29 -3.17 7.88
N THR A 197 -11.74 -3.03 6.68
CA THR A 197 -10.31 -3.16 6.45
C THR A 197 -9.77 -1.88 5.80
N SER A 198 -8.44 -1.77 5.73
CA SER A 198 -7.81 -0.71 4.96
C SER A 198 -7.89 -1.04 3.48
N THR A 199 -8.44 -0.12 2.69
CA THR A 199 -8.58 -0.29 1.24
C THR A 199 -8.03 0.91 0.46
N PRO A 200 -7.36 0.69 -0.68
CA PRO A 200 -6.97 1.75 -1.61
C PRO A 200 -8.10 2.17 -2.57
N LYS A 201 -9.32 1.63 -2.37
CA LYS A 201 -10.55 1.88 -3.15
C LYS A 201 -11.73 2.13 -2.19
N ILE A 202 -12.92 1.65 -2.55
CA ILE A 202 -14.06 1.47 -1.66
C ILE A 202 -14.25 -0.03 -1.40
N GLU A 203 -14.50 -0.37 -0.15
CA GLU A 203 -14.76 -1.72 0.31
C GLU A 203 -16.00 -1.74 1.19
N LEU A 204 -16.96 -2.57 0.81
CA LEU A 204 -18.09 -2.94 1.67
C LEU A 204 -17.70 -4.22 2.41
N SER A 205 -17.74 -4.19 3.73
CA SER A 205 -17.60 -5.36 4.59
C SER A 205 -18.91 -5.64 5.32
N MET A 206 -19.26 -6.91 5.49
CA MET A 206 -20.42 -7.29 6.27
C MET A 206 -20.17 -8.47 7.19
N CYS A 207 -20.81 -8.40 8.36
CA CYS A 207 -20.92 -9.49 9.33
C CYS A 207 -22.25 -9.37 10.07
N SER A 208 -22.77 -10.51 10.50
CA SER A 208 -24.01 -10.55 11.29
C SER A 208 -23.80 -11.18 12.65
N PHE A 209 -24.58 -10.71 13.62
CA PHE A 209 -24.68 -11.27 14.97
C PHE A 209 -26.13 -11.21 15.42
N GLU A 210 -26.71 -12.35 15.80
CA GLU A 210 -28.16 -12.47 15.99
C GLU A 210 -28.95 -11.99 14.76
N ASP A 211 -29.81 -10.97 14.89
CA ASP A 211 -30.51 -10.35 13.75
C ASP A 211 -29.82 -9.08 13.24
N ASP A 212 -28.73 -8.64 13.87
CA ASP A 212 -28.03 -7.41 13.51
C ASP A 212 -27.01 -7.70 12.40
N LEU A 213 -27.25 -7.18 11.18
CA LEU A 213 -26.28 -7.13 10.09
C LEU A 213 -25.67 -5.74 9.99
N VAL A 214 -24.37 -5.65 10.19
CA VAL A 214 -23.64 -4.39 10.00
C VAL A 214 -23.00 -4.38 8.61
N LEU A 215 -23.35 -3.36 7.82
CA LEU A 215 -22.81 -3.07 6.49
C LEU A 215 -21.83 -1.90 6.62
N SER A 216 -20.54 -2.20 6.53
CA SER A 216 -19.45 -1.25 6.82
C SER A 216 -18.71 -0.89 5.55
N PHE A 217 -18.85 0.35 5.09
CA PHE A 217 -18.04 0.90 4.02
C PHE A 217 -16.75 1.50 4.58
N ALA A 218 -15.62 1.11 3.99
CA ALA A 218 -14.36 1.82 4.09
C ALA A 218 -13.99 2.40 2.72
N SER A 219 -13.68 3.69 2.67
CA SER A 219 -13.36 4.40 1.43
C SER A 219 -12.15 5.30 1.57
N CYS A 220 -11.24 5.23 0.60
CA CYS A 220 -10.13 6.18 0.47
C CYS A 220 -10.53 7.48 -0.23
N PHE A 221 -11.81 7.66 -0.58
CA PHE A 221 -12.33 8.85 -1.26
C PHE A 221 -13.05 9.75 -0.27
N GLN A 222 -12.98 11.07 -0.51
CA GLN A 222 -13.66 12.06 0.32
C GLN A 222 -15.18 12.04 0.10
N ASP A 223 -15.60 11.75 -1.13
CA ASP A 223 -17.00 11.62 -1.50
C ASP A 223 -17.59 10.32 -0.94
N GLN A 224 -18.85 10.40 -0.50
CA GLN A 224 -19.63 9.30 0.07
C GLN A 224 -20.92 9.01 -0.74
N ASN A 225 -20.99 9.48 -1.99
CA ASN A 225 -22.18 9.32 -2.82
C ASN A 225 -22.55 7.85 -3.07
N ILE A 226 -21.57 6.97 -3.26
CA ILE A 226 -21.82 5.55 -3.54
C ILE A 226 -22.46 4.88 -2.31
N GLU A 227 -21.93 5.16 -1.13
CA GLU A 227 -22.46 4.69 0.15
C GLU A 227 -23.91 5.20 0.34
N ARG A 228 -24.15 6.49 0.07
CA ARG A 228 -25.49 7.08 0.12
C ARG A 228 -26.45 6.41 -0.86
N ASN A 229 -26.03 6.20 -2.11
CA ASN A 229 -26.83 5.56 -3.14
C ASN A 229 -27.16 4.11 -2.76
N PHE A 230 -26.20 3.38 -2.21
CA PHE A 230 -26.39 2.02 -1.71
C PHE A 230 -27.49 1.95 -0.65
N PHE A 231 -27.40 2.76 0.42
CA PHE A 231 -28.42 2.76 1.46
C PHE A 231 -29.77 3.31 0.97
N ARG A 232 -29.77 4.26 0.02
CA ARG A 232 -31.00 4.74 -0.63
C ARG A 232 -31.68 3.64 -1.44
N ILE A 233 -30.93 2.84 -2.19
CA ILE A 233 -31.47 1.70 -2.95
C ILE A 233 -32.05 0.65 -1.98
N LEU A 234 -31.35 0.33 -0.88
CA LEU A 234 -31.89 -0.56 0.16
C LEU A 234 -33.21 -0.03 0.73
N LYS A 235 -33.27 1.26 1.06
CA LYS A 235 -34.51 1.90 1.52
C LYS A 235 -35.64 1.78 0.48
N GLY A 236 -35.33 1.89 -0.81
CA GLY A 236 -36.28 1.67 -1.91
C GLY A 236 -36.89 0.27 -1.94
N PHE A 237 -36.19 -0.73 -1.41
CA PHE A 237 -36.70 -2.10 -1.23
C PHE A 237 -37.42 -2.32 0.12
N GLY A 238 -37.66 -1.26 0.90
CA GLY A 238 -38.25 -1.35 2.23
C GLY A 238 -37.29 -1.85 3.32
N LEU A 239 -35.97 -1.79 3.05
CA LEU A 239 -34.94 -2.17 4.01
C LEU A 239 -34.39 -0.90 4.66
N GLU A 240 -34.88 -0.57 5.85
CA GLU A 240 -34.35 0.55 6.61
C GLU A 240 -33.00 0.19 7.22
N ALA A 241 -32.02 1.09 7.02
CA ALA A 241 -30.70 0.99 7.61
C ALA A 241 -30.52 2.12 8.63
N GLU A 242 -30.24 1.77 9.89
CA GLU A 242 -29.81 2.74 10.90
C GLU A 242 -28.33 3.06 10.67
N LEU A 243 -28.01 4.29 10.28
CA LEU A 243 -26.64 4.73 10.14
C LEU A 243 -26.01 4.88 11.53
N LEU A 244 -24.89 4.20 11.75
CA LEU A 244 -24.24 4.18 13.05
C LEU A 244 -23.35 5.42 13.22
N GLU A 245 -23.71 6.27 14.18
CA GLU A 245 -22.94 7.48 14.51
C GLU A 245 -21.82 7.21 15.52
N ASP A 246 -21.99 6.19 16.36
CA ASP A 246 -21.03 5.80 17.40
C ASP A 246 -19.82 5.09 16.78
N ARG A 247 -18.83 5.90 16.38
CA ARG A 247 -17.59 5.44 15.77
C ARG A 247 -16.61 5.00 16.85
N PHE A 248 -16.55 3.70 17.12
CA PHE A 248 -15.50 3.08 17.92
C PHE A 248 -14.50 2.34 17.03
N PRO A 249 -13.18 2.61 17.13
CA PRO A 249 -12.55 3.61 18.00
C PRO A 249 -12.80 5.04 17.49
N ALA A 250 -12.88 6.00 18.43
CA ALA A 250 -13.08 7.41 18.11
C ALA A 250 -12.05 7.91 17.08
N LYS A 251 -12.51 8.63 16.05
CA LYS A 251 -11.67 9.18 14.99
C LYS A 251 -10.66 10.17 15.60
N LYS A 252 -9.45 9.71 15.89
CA LYS A 252 -8.33 10.60 16.21
C LYS A 252 -7.97 11.33 14.92
N THR A 253 -8.20 12.64 14.86
CA THR A 253 -7.63 13.47 13.78
C THR A 253 -6.11 13.32 13.86
N PRO A 254 -5.43 12.77 12.83
CA PRO A 254 -3.99 12.77 12.83
C PRO A 254 -3.56 14.23 12.75
N GLU A 255 -3.09 14.80 13.87
CA GLU A 255 -2.44 16.11 13.87
C GLU A 255 -1.14 16.01 13.08
N TYR A 256 -1.20 16.26 11.78
CA TYR A 256 -0.01 16.36 10.95
C TYR A 256 0.69 17.71 11.18
N LYS A 257 1.11 17.99 12.43
CA LYS A 257 1.94 19.16 12.78
C LYS A 257 3.19 19.26 11.89
N GLY A 258 3.73 18.12 11.44
CA GLY A 258 4.87 18.06 10.51
C GLY A 258 4.60 18.62 9.11
N LEU A 259 3.35 18.74 8.65
CA LEU A 259 3.06 19.25 7.30
C LEU A 259 3.33 20.76 7.21
N ARG A 260 2.97 21.52 8.26
CA ARG A 260 3.30 22.95 8.37
C ARG A 260 4.81 23.16 8.41
N PHE A 261 5.53 22.33 9.17
CA PHE A 261 7.00 22.36 9.19
C PHE A 261 7.59 22.16 7.78
N PHE A 262 7.11 21.15 7.04
CA PHE A 262 7.58 20.88 5.68
C PHE A 262 7.29 22.04 4.70
N GLN A 263 6.12 22.69 4.83
CA GLN A 263 5.75 23.88 4.05
C GLN A 263 6.72 25.03 4.32
N TRP A 264 6.97 25.38 5.59
CA TRP A 264 7.90 26.44 5.98
C TRP A 264 9.34 26.15 5.59
N PHE A 265 9.77 24.89 5.72
CA PHE A 265 11.09 24.46 5.29
C PHE A 265 11.25 24.60 3.77
N SER A 266 10.27 24.15 2.98
CA SER A 266 10.29 24.28 1.52
C SER A 266 10.32 25.75 1.08
N PHE A 267 9.52 26.60 1.73
CA PHE A 267 9.55 28.04 1.49
C PHE A 267 10.92 28.64 1.80
N SER A 268 11.55 28.23 2.91
CA SER A 268 12.88 28.70 3.31
C SER A 268 13.98 28.31 2.31
N CYS A 269 13.94 27.08 1.77
CA CYS A 269 14.87 26.65 0.71
C CYS A 269 14.74 27.51 -0.56
N ILE A 270 13.50 27.80 -0.98
CA ILE A 270 13.23 28.64 -2.15
C ILE A 270 13.69 30.08 -1.88
N ALA A 271 13.36 30.64 -0.71
CA ALA A 271 13.77 31.99 -0.33
C ALA A 271 15.30 32.13 -0.30
N ALA A 272 16.02 31.14 0.26
CA ALA A 272 17.48 31.12 0.26
C ALA A 272 18.08 31.04 -1.14
N ALA A 273 17.49 30.23 -2.03
CA ALA A 273 17.90 30.16 -3.43
C ALA A 273 17.68 31.50 -4.17
N CYS A 274 16.52 32.13 -3.99
CA CYS A 274 16.22 33.44 -4.56
C CYS A 274 17.17 34.52 -4.05
N ALA A 275 17.44 34.55 -2.73
CA ALA A 275 18.38 35.48 -2.13
C ALA A 275 19.80 35.27 -2.67
N ALA A 276 20.25 34.02 -2.81
CA ALA A 276 21.56 33.71 -3.38
C ALA A 276 21.71 34.19 -4.83
N VAL A 277 20.68 34.00 -5.66
CA VAL A 277 20.67 34.53 -7.03
C VAL A 277 20.71 36.06 -7.01
N MET A 278 19.90 36.70 -6.18
CA MET A 278 19.85 38.16 -6.06
C MET A 278 21.21 38.74 -5.66
N VAL A 279 21.85 38.21 -4.62
CA VAL A 279 23.18 38.66 -4.17
C VAL A 279 24.22 38.42 -5.27
N ASN A 280 24.15 37.29 -5.96
CA ASN A 280 25.11 36.98 -7.01
C ASN A 280 25.01 37.96 -8.20
N LEU A 281 23.80 38.33 -8.61
CA LEU A 281 23.57 39.30 -9.69
C LEU A 281 24.02 40.73 -9.31
N ILE A 282 23.84 41.11 -8.04
CA ILE A 282 24.15 42.48 -7.57
C ILE A 282 25.65 42.66 -7.29
N PHE A 283 26.27 41.72 -6.56
CA PHE A 283 27.63 41.92 -6.03
C PHE A 283 28.71 41.21 -6.82
N THR A 284 28.42 40.05 -7.43
CA THR A 284 29.43 39.20 -8.06
C THR A 284 28.96 38.55 -9.37
N PRO A 285 28.51 39.32 -10.37
CA PRO A 285 27.87 38.77 -11.57
C PRO A 285 28.78 37.89 -12.44
N SER A 286 30.11 38.00 -12.28
CA SER A 286 31.10 37.18 -12.99
C SER A 286 31.27 35.77 -12.41
N LEU A 287 30.96 35.56 -11.13
CA LEU A 287 31.09 34.28 -10.44
C LEU A 287 29.71 33.61 -10.34
N ARG A 288 29.61 32.32 -10.67
CA ARG A 288 28.32 31.59 -10.64
C ARG A 288 28.08 30.86 -9.32
N TRP A 289 28.43 31.47 -8.18
CA TRP A 289 28.35 30.78 -6.88
C TRP A 289 26.90 30.45 -6.45
N SER A 290 25.92 31.24 -6.92
CA SER A 290 24.49 30.99 -6.67
C SER A 290 24.03 29.62 -7.17
N VAL A 291 24.65 29.08 -8.21
CA VAL A 291 24.32 27.75 -8.75
C VAL A 291 24.63 26.65 -7.74
N TYR A 292 25.75 26.75 -7.02
CA TYR A 292 26.12 25.78 -5.97
C TYR A 292 25.17 25.88 -4.77
N VAL A 293 24.72 27.08 -4.42
CA VAL A 293 23.75 27.27 -3.32
C VAL A 293 22.38 26.72 -3.68
N ILE A 294 21.92 26.89 -4.93
CA ILE A 294 20.69 26.26 -5.42
C ILE A 294 20.82 24.74 -5.38
N GLY A 295 21.95 24.18 -5.83
CA GLY A 295 22.22 22.75 -5.75
C GLY A 295 22.21 22.19 -4.33
N GLY A 296 22.83 22.91 -3.39
CA GLY A 296 22.80 22.58 -1.96
C GLY A 296 21.39 22.63 -1.38
N ALA A 297 20.64 23.69 -1.65
CA ALA A 297 19.26 23.83 -1.20
C ALA A 297 18.34 22.74 -1.78
N LEU A 298 18.50 22.42 -3.06
CA LEU A 298 17.72 21.37 -3.73
C LEU A 298 18.06 19.98 -3.18
N SER A 299 19.34 19.68 -2.95
CA SER A 299 19.75 18.38 -2.40
C SER A 299 19.27 18.19 -0.96
N MET A 300 19.36 19.24 -0.13
CA MET A 300 18.80 19.24 1.23
C MET A 300 17.28 19.08 1.22
N TRP A 301 16.59 19.78 0.32
CA TRP A 301 15.14 19.66 0.14
C TRP A 301 14.73 18.25 -0.28
N LEU A 302 15.43 17.67 -1.25
CA LEU A 302 15.17 16.31 -1.73
C LEU A 302 15.38 15.28 -0.62
N ALA A 303 16.46 15.40 0.16
CA ALA A 303 16.74 14.52 1.29
C ALA A 303 15.60 14.58 2.33
N LEU A 304 15.17 15.78 2.71
CA LEU A 304 14.11 15.96 3.71
C LEU A 304 12.74 15.51 3.18
N ALA A 305 12.42 15.80 1.92
CA ALA A 305 11.20 15.34 1.26
C ALA A 305 11.12 13.81 1.22
N LEU A 306 12.22 13.13 0.84
CA LEU A 306 12.28 11.67 0.84
C LEU A 306 12.07 11.10 2.25
N GLY A 307 12.70 11.68 3.27
CA GLY A 307 12.50 11.30 4.67
C GLY A 307 11.07 11.52 5.18
N PHE A 308 10.46 12.64 4.82
CA PHE A 308 9.13 13.01 5.27
C PHE A 308 8.03 12.17 4.60
N PHE A 309 8.05 12.04 3.26
CA PHE A 309 7.01 11.34 2.51
C PHE A 309 7.15 9.81 2.58
N LYS A 310 8.37 9.27 2.74
CA LYS A 310 8.61 7.82 2.91
C LYS A 310 8.90 7.42 4.37
N ARG A 311 8.35 8.17 5.34
CA ARG A 311 8.56 7.98 6.80
C ARG A 311 8.20 6.61 7.38
N HIS A 312 7.53 5.74 6.63
CA HIS A 312 7.10 4.43 7.13
C HIS A 312 8.29 3.47 7.33
N ASN A 313 9.39 3.67 6.60
CA ASN A 313 10.62 2.90 6.80
C ASN A 313 11.84 3.82 6.74
N LEU A 314 12.08 4.50 7.88
CA LEU A 314 13.12 5.53 8.00
C LEU A 314 14.53 4.99 7.75
N LEU A 315 14.82 3.77 8.19
CA LEU A 315 16.13 3.15 8.01
C LEU A 315 16.37 2.75 6.56
N LYS A 316 15.36 2.20 5.87
CA LYS A 316 15.44 1.97 4.43
C LYS A 316 15.71 3.27 3.68
N ASN A 317 15.02 4.35 4.05
CA ASN A 317 15.23 5.65 3.41
C ASN A 317 16.63 6.21 3.70
N ALA A 318 17.13 6.06 4.92
CA ALA A 318 18.48 6.46 5.29
C ALA A 318 19.54 5.73 4.43
N VAL A 319 19.38 4.42 4.20
CA VAL A 319 20.28 3.68 3.30
C VAL A 319 20.18 4.16 1.85
N TRP A 320 18.98 4.47 1.34
CA TRP A 320 18.84 5.06 -0.01
C TRP A 320 19.53 6.42 -0.11
N GLN A 321 19.45 7.26 0.92
CA GLN A 321 20.17 8.54 0.96
C GLN A 321 21.69 8.33 0.96
N MET A 322 22.18 7.26 1.59
CA MET A 322 23.60 6.90 1.63
C MET A 322 24.18 6.57 0.25
N LEU A 323 23.32 6.16 -0.69
CA LEU A 323 23.70 5.89 -2.09
C LEU A 323 23.41 7.07 -3.01
N LEU A 324 22.19 7.61 -2.95
CA LEU A 324 21.72 8.62 -3.90
C LEU A 324 22.42 9.96 -3.73
N LEU A 325 22.67 10.39 -2.48
CA LEU A 325 23.27 11.70 -2.23
C LEU A 325 24.73 11.74 -2.73
N PRO A 326 25.60 10.76 -2.40
CA PRO A 326 26.93 10.70 -3.00
C PRO A 326 26.91 10.53 -4.52
N ALA A 327 25.98 9.74 -5.08
CA ALA A 327 25.86 9.59 -6.53
C ALA A 327 25.56 10.92 -7.25
N VAL A 328 24.64 11.73 -6.71
CA VAL A 328 24.36 13.08 -7.22
C VAL A 328 25.60 13.97 -7.12
N CYS A 329 26.34 13.91 -6.01
CA CYS A 329 27.56 14.69 -5.85
C CYS A 329 28.69 14.23 -6.77
N VAL A 330 28.81 12.94 -7.07
CA VAL A 330 29.77 12.41 -8.05
C VAL A 330 29.43 12.90 -9.46
N ILE A 331 28.16 12.87 -9.85
CA ILE A 331 27.71 13.44 -11.14
C ILE A 331 28.02 14.93 -11.20
N TRP A 332 27.77 15.66 -10.11
CA TRP A 332 28.10 17.09 -10.01
C TRP A 332 29.60 17.33 -10.20
N ASP A 333 30.43 16.58 -9.48
CA ASP A 333 31.88 16.70 -9.54
C ASP A 333 32.40 16.45 -10.96
N LEU A 334 31.89 15.40 -11.63
CA LEU A 334 32.16 15.10 -13.03
C LEU A 334 31.76 16.26 -13.96
N CYS A 335 30.55 16.81 -13.81
CA CYS A 335 30.10 17.94 -14.62
C CYS A 335 30.94 19.21 -14.44
N THR A 336 31.57 19.37 -13.28
CA THR A 336 32.43 20.52 -12.99
C THR A 336 33.89 20.33 -13.36
N GLY A 337 34.30 19.15 -13.85
CA GLY A 337 35.67 18.87 -14.27
C GLY A 337 36.48 17.96 -13.34
N TRP A 338 35.82 17.14 -12.53
CA TRP A 338 36.41 16.16 -11.59
C TRP A 338 37.50 16.74 -10.69
N HIS A 339 37.08 17.28 -9.55
CA HIS A 339 37.97 17.81 -8.53
C HIS A 339 38.15 16.84 -7.33
N GLY A 340 37.41 15.73 -7.30
CA GLY A 340 37.56 14.65 -6.30
C GLY A 340 36.83 14.89 -4.97
N TRP A 341 36.28 16.08 -4.73
CA TRP A 341 35.64 16.43 -3.46
C TRP A 341 34.42 15.56 -3.12
N SER A 342 33.74 15.03 -4.13
CA SER A 342 32.58 14.15 -3.95
C SER A 342 32.96 12.81 -3.31
N VAL A 343 34.10 12.25 -3.69
CA VAL A 343 34.61 10.98 -3.18
C VAL A 343 35.37 11.19 -1.87
N ASP A 344 36.18 12.26 -1.82
CA ASP A 344 37.06 12.53 -0.68
C ASP A 344 36.33 13.01 0.56
N TYR A 345 35.30 13.86 0.39
CA TYR A 345 34.61 14.50 1.50
C TYR A 345 33.17 14.03 1.64
N VAL A 346 32.38 14.11 0.56
CA VAL A 346 30.92 13.89 0.65
C VAL A 346 30.59 12.45 0.97
N LEU A 347 31.14 11.50 0.20
CA LEU A 347 30.85 10.08 0.38
C LEU A 347 31.11 9.60 1.83
N PRO A 348 32.33 9.72 2.40
CA PRO A 348 32.58 9.30 3.77
C PRO A 348 31.82 10.13 4.83
N ALA A 349 31.62 11.44 4.64
CA ALA A 349 30.83 12.25 5.58
C ALA A 349 29.36 11.80 5.66
N VAL A 350 28.73 11.59 4.51
CA VAL A 350 27.34 11.13 4.40
C VAL A 350 27.18 9.74 5.00
N CYS A 351 28.14 8.85 4.76
CA CYS A 351 28.15 7.51 5.33
C CYS A 351 28.14 7.55 6.87
N MET A 352 29.02 8.35 7.48
CA MET A 352 29.11 8.50 8.94
C MET A 352 27.84 9.13 9.52
N LEU A 353 27.34 10.22 8.91
CA LEU A 353 26.12 10.90 9.37
C LEU A 353 24.91 9.96 9.34
N ILE A 354 24.77 9.16 8.28
CA ILE A 354 23.67 8.23 8.14
C ILE A 354 23.77 7.11 9.17
N GLN A 355 24.94 6.50 9.37
CA GLN A 355 25.12 5.47 10.39
C GLN A 355 24.80 5.99 11.80
N LEU A 356 25.23 7.21 12.13
CA LEU A 356 24.89 7.86 13.40
C LEU A 356 23.37 8.12 13.51
N SER A 357 22.75 8.62 12.44
CA SER A 357 21.31 8.86 12.41
C SER A 357 20.51 7.57 12.62
N MET A 358 20.96 6.45 12.02
CA MET A 358 20.32 5.15 12.17
C MET A 358 20.39 4.68 13.62
N LEU A 359 21.53 4.86 14.31
CA LEU A 359 21.68 4.54 15.73
C LEU A 359 20.70 5.32 16.60
N ILE A 360 20.56 6.62 16.35
CA ILE A 360 19.63 7.49 17.07
C ILE A 360 18.19 7.05 16.80
N ILE A 361 17.81 6.85 15.53
CA ILE A 361 16.45 6.46 15.13
C ILE A 361 16.07 5.12 15.78
N THR A 362 16.94 4.11 15.71
CA THR A 362 16.69 2.79 16.31
C THR A 362 16.49 2.90 17.82
N LYS A 363 17.27 3.72 18.52
CA LYS A 363 17.17 3.91 19.97
C LYS A 363 15.91 4.68 20.38
N VAL A 364 15.58 5.76 19.67
CA VAL A 364 14.41 6.61 19.95
C VAL A 364 13.11 5.87 19.66
N GLN A 365 13.04 5.14 18.54
CA GLN A 365 11.82 4.46 18.10
C GLN A 365 11.67 3.04 18.66
N LYS A 366 12.69 2.51 19.37
CA LYS A 366 12.69 1.15 19.91
C LYS A 366 12.33 0.09 18.85
N LEU A 367 12.92 0.21 17.66
CA LEU A 367 12.62 -0.67 16.52
C LEU A 367 13.03 -2.13 16.82
N PRO A 368 12.24 -3.13 16.40
CA PRO A 368 12.58 -4.54 16.58
C PRO A 368 13.77 -4.93 15.67
N VAL A 369 14.64 -5.81 16.18
CA VAL A 369 15.90 -6.22 15.52
C VAL A 369 15.69 -6.73 14.10
N GLN A 370 14.61 -7.49 13.90
CA GLN A 370 14.28 -8.11 12.61
C GLN A 370 14.05 -7.08 11.50
N GLU A 371 13.47 -5.91 11.83
CA GLU A 371 13.14 -4.89 10.83
C GLU A 371 14.34 -4.05 10.41
N TYR A 372 15.30 -3.80 11.33
CA TYR A 372 16.41 -2.88 11.06
C TYR A 372 17.72 -3.53 10.62
N MET A 373 17.94 -4.79 10.97
CA MET A 373 19.26 -5.43 10.89
C MET A 373 19.85 -5.46 9.48
N ILE A 374 19.02 -5.75 8.46
CA ILE A 374 19.46 -5.75 7.05
C ILE A 374 19.97 -4.36 6.62
N TYR A 375 19.34 -3.28 7.09
CA TYR A 375 19.74 -1.93 6.75
C TYR A 375 21.07 -1.56 7.40
N TYR A 376 21.32 -2.04 8.61
CA TYR A 376 22.59 -1.86 9.30
C TYR A 376 23.74 -2.63 8.63
N ILE A 377 23.50 -3.86 8.18
CA ILE A 377 24.48 -4.63 7.39
C ILE A 377 24.81 -3.88 6.09
N LEU A 378 23.77 -3.45 5.36
CA LEU A 378 23.94 -2.73 4.11
C LEU A 378 24.67 -1.38 4.31
N ALA A 379 24.29 -0.61 5.33
CA ALA A 379 24.98 0.63 5.70
C ALA A 379 26.43 0.37 6.14
N GLY A 380 26.70 -0.72 6.85
CA GLY A 380 28.06 -1.11 7.19
C GLY A 380 28.90 -1.43 5.95
N LEU A 381 28.36 -2.23 5.03
CA LEU A 381 29.04 -2.60 3.77
C LEU A 381 29.30 -1.38 2.87
N ILE A 382 28.30 -0.52 2.68
CA ILE A 382 28.45 0.72 1.90
C ILE A 382 29.46 1.66 2.59
N GLY A 383 29.44 1.75 3.92
CA GLY A 383 30.35 2.60 4.67
C GLY A 383 31.82 2.13 4.67
N LEU A 384 32.11 0.91 4.21
CA LEU A 384 33.47 0.44 3.92
C LEU A 384 33.98 0.92 2.55
N LEU A 385 33.09 1.33 1.65
CA LEU A 385 33.44 1.78 0.30
C LEU A 385 34.46 2.94 0.28
N PRO A 386 34.39 3.98 1.12
CA PRO A 386 35.40 5.04 1.17
C PRO A 386 36.80 4.51 1.48
N ALA A 387 36.93 3.55 2.40
CA ALA A 387 38.22 2.95 2.72
C ALA A 387 38.75 2.07 1.57
N LEU A 388 37.86 1.39 0.84
CA LEU A 388 38.22 0.64 -0.37
C LEU A 388 38.69 1.59 -1.48
N LEU A 389 37.98 2.69 -1.72
CA LEU A 389 38.37 3.71 -2.71
C LEU A 389 39.71 4.36 -2.37
N LEU A 390 40.00 4.57 -1.08
CA LEU A 390 41.31 5.01 -0.62
C LEU A 390 42.40 3.97 -0.93
N ALA A 391 42.15 2.69 -0.67
CA ALA A 391 43.11 1.62 -0.96
C ALA A 391 43.38 1.45 -2.47
N LEU A 392 42.39 1.76 -3.32
CA LEU A 392 42.51 1.74 -4.79
C LEU A 392 43.14 3.01 -5.36
N GLY A 393 43.48 4.01 -4.53
CA GLY A 393 44.03 5.30 -4.96
C GLY A 393 43.01 6.25 -5.61
N ALA A 394 41.71 5.93 -5.53
CA ALA A 394 40.64 6.76 -6.06
C ALA A 394 40.20 7.89 -5.11
N ALA A 395 40.50 7.75 -3.81
CA ALA A 395 40.37 8.83 -2.82
C ALA A 395 41.77 9.29 -2.37
N GLN A 396 41.95 10.59 -2.18
CA GLN A 396 43.18 11.21 -1.72
C GLN A 396 43.12 11.56 -0.22
N VAL A 397 41.92 11.77 0.33
CA VAL A 397 41.74 12.18 1.73
C VAL A 397 41.72 10.95 2.66
N VAL A 398 42.86 10.72 3.32
CA VAL A 398 43.10 9.55 4.18
C VAL A 398 42.24 9.54 5.44
N TYR A 399 42.24 10.63 6.21
CA TYR A 399 41.68 10.63 7.57
C TYR A 399 40.16 10.35 7.58
N LEU A 400 39.42 10.95 6.65
CA LEU A 400 37.97 10.86 6.61
C LEU A 400 37.50 9.48 6.13
N SER A 401 38.17 8.94 5.10
CA SER A 401 37.92 7.61 4.56
C SER A 401 38.26 6.50 5.56
N VAL A 402 39.38 6.64 6.29
CA VAL A 402 39.77 5.70 7.36
C VAL A 402 38.80 5.77 8.54
N LEU A 403 38.38 6.96 8.96
CA LEU A 403 37.42 7.11 10.06
C LEU A 403 36.08 6.47 9.71
N CYS A 404 35.55 6.74 8.52
CA CYS A 404 34.32 6.12 8.02
C CYS A 404 34.44 4.58 7.95
N GLY A 405 35.55 4.08 7.40
CA GLY A 405 35.82 2.64 7.33
C GLY A 405 35.86 1.99 8.71
N ARG A 406 36.52 2.61 9.69
CA ARG A 406 36.59 2.12 11.08
C ARG A 406 35.22 2.06 11.75
N ILE A 407 34.42 3.12 11.63
CA ILE A 407 33.06 3.16 12.21
C ILE A 407 32.20 2.06 11.59
N SER A 408 32.27 1.90 10.27
CA SER A 408 31.52 0.88 9.52
C SER A 408 31.94 -0.54 9.89
N PHE A 409 33.25 -0.76 10.05
CA PHE A 409 33.80 -2.03 10.51
C PHE A 409 33.37 -2.36 11.95
N LEU A 410 33.43 -1.38 12.86
CA LEU A 410 32.97 -1.54 14.26
C LEU A 410 31.46 -1.83 14.33
N MET A 411 30.67 -1.20 13.47
CA MET A 411 29.23 -1.45 13.36
C MET A 411 28.95 -2.89 12.91
N LEU A 412 29.62 -3.37 11.85
CA LEU A 412 29.47 -4.75 11.35
C LEU A 412 29.95 -5.79 12.36
N THR A 413 31.11 -5.57 12.98
CA THR A 413 31.63 -6.47 14.03
C THR A 413 30.75 -6.47 15.28
N GLY A 414 30.21 -5.32 15.67
CA GLY A 414 29.22 -5.22 16.74
C GLY A 414 27.96 -6.04 16.45
N LEU A 415 27.44 -6.00 15.22
CA LEU A 415 26.31 -6.85 14.81
C LEU A 415 26.67 -8.34 14.83
N LEU A 416 27.86 -8.71 14.36
CA LEU A 416 28.34 -10.09 14.39
C LEU A 416 28.49 -10.62 15.83
N ILE A 417 29.09 -9.85 16.73
CA ILE A 417 29.37 -10.30 18.10
C ILE A 417 28.10 -10.34 18.93
N PHE A 418 27.31 -9.25 18.93
CA PHE A 418 26.16 -9.13 19.83
C PHE A 418 24.85 -9.66 19.25
N LYS A 419 24.76 -9.86 17.93
CA LYS A 419 23.53 -10.21 17.22
C LYS A 419 23.70 -11.28 16.12
N SER A 420 24.77 -12.09 16.16
CA SER A 420 25.06 -13.15 15.17
C SER A 420 23.86 -14.01 14.79
N ARG A 421 23.18 -14.62 15.78
CA ARG A 421 22.05 -15.54 15.53
C ARG A 421 20.91 -14.86 14.76
N ASP A 422 20.54 -13.66 15.19
CA ASP A 422 19.51 -12.85 14.54
C ASP A 422 19.96 -12.49 13.11
N MET A 423 21.22 -12.07 12.96
CA MET A 423 21.82 -11.65 11.68
C MET A 423 21.80 -12.77 10.65
N PHE A 424 22.26 -13.97 11.01
CA PHE A 424 22.21 -15.13 10.12
C PHE A 424 20.78 -15.58 9.82
N THR A 425 19.86 -15.47 10.78
CA THR A 425 18.45 -15.80 10.56
C THR A 425 17.80 -14.87 9.52
N GLU A 426 18.05 -13.56 9.58
CA GLU A 426 17.54 -12.63 8.57
C GLU A 426 18.24 -12.77 7.22
N LEU A 427 19.56 -12.98 7.20
CA LEU A 427 20.28 -13.28 5.96
C LEU A 427 19.71 -14.54 5.29
N TYR A 428 19.46 -15.60 6.06
CA TYR A 428 18.87 -16.84 5.57
C TYR A 428 17.44 -16.63 5.02
N LYS A 429 16.58 -15.92 5.76
CA LYS A 429 15.23 -15.55 5.28
C LYS A 429 15.24 -14.79 3.96
N LYS A 430 16.27 -13.97 3.71
CA LYS A 430 16.33 -13.09 2.55
C LYS A 430 17.10 -13.64 1.36
N LEU A 431 18.12 -14.46 1.62
CA LEU A 431 18.97 -15.07 0.61
C LEU A 431 18.54 -16.49 0.22
N HIS A 432 17.50 -17.05 0.86
CA HIS A 432 16.88 -18.34 0.54
C HIS A 432 17.92 -19.45 0.22
N PHE A 433 18.82 -19.72 1.17
CA PHE A 433 19.36 -21.09 1.28
C PHE A 433 18.37 -21.98 2.03
#